data_AF-A0A3D2P3A7-F1
#
_entry.id   AF-A0A3D2P3A7-F1
#
_cell.length_a   1.000
_cell.length_b   1.000
_cell.length_c   1.000
_cell.angle_alpha   90.00
_cell.angle_beta   90.00
_cell.angle_gamma   90.00
#
_symmetry.space_group_name_H-M   'P 1'
#
loop_
_entity.id
_entity.type
_entity.pdbx_description
1 polymer ?
#
loop_
_entity_poly.entity_id
_entity_poly.type
_entity_poly.pdbx_seq_one_letter_code
_entity_poly.pdbx_strand_id
1 'polypeptide(L)' 'AGAKIPSHTHEGEEVTLVLAGGYTDDGIHFTPGDISLADERINHAPVADDDGPCYVLAVNLGSIKLTGRLGRHLNSFIRF' A
#
# COMPACT_ATOMS: atom_id res chain seq x y z
N ALA A 1 -2.31 10.39 10.15
CA ALA A 1 -3.16 11.13 9.21
C ALA A 1 -2.32 11.62 8.05
N GLY A 2 -2.81 11.47 6.81
CA GLY A 2 -2.21 12.05 5.60
C GLY A 2 -0.93 11.39 5.07
N ALA A 3 -0.48 10.29 5.67
CA ALA A 3 0.75 9.63 5.24
C ALA A 3 0.54 8.97 3.87
N LYS A 4 1.46 9.25 2.93
CA LYS A 4 1.50 8.63 1.62
C LYS A 4 2.58 7.55 1.56
N ILE A 5 2.19 6.33 1.17
CA ILE A 5 3.12 5.27 0.86
C ILE A 5 3.71 5.53 -0.55
N PRO A 6 5.04 5.38 -0.73
CA PRO A 6 5.66 5.53 -2.05
C PRO A 6 5.03 4.60 -3.10
N SER A 7 4.95 5.05 -4.35
CA SER A 7 4.40 4.22 -5.42
C SER A 7 5.18 2.92 -5.58
N HIS A 8 4.46 1.80 -5.60
CA HIS A 8 5.04 0.46 -5.67
C HIS A 8 4.10 -0.55 -6.33
N THR A 9 4.64 -1.72 -6.61
CA THR A 9 3.92 -2.94 -6.97
C THR A 9 4.50 -4.11 -6.17
N HIS A 10 3.95 -5.30 -6.31
CA HIS A 10 4.31 -6.47 -5.52
C HIS A 10 4.84 -7.61 -6.38
N GLU A 11 5.70 -8.47 -5.82
CA GLU A 11 6.13 -9.71 -6.50
C GLU A 11 5.11 -10.85 -6.40
N GLY A 12 4.09 -10.69 -5.57
CA GLY A 12 2.94 -11.58 -5.44
C GLY A 12 1.77 -10.80 -4.85
N GLU A 13 0.85 -11.48 -4.16
CA GLU A 13 -0.34 -10.82 -3.61
C GLU A 13 -0.03 -10.08 -2.29
N GLU A 14 -0.46 -8.82 -2.21
CA GLU A 14 -0.71 -8.10 -0.98
C GLU A 14 -2.20 -8.12 -0.66
N VAL A 15 -2.54 -8.53 0.56
CA VAL A 15 -3.89 -8.45 1.12
C VAL A 15 -3.87 -7.47 2.29
N THR A 16 -4.65 -6.40 2.19
CA THR A 16 -4.74 -5.36 3.22
C THR A 16 -6.15 -5.28 3.77
N LEU A 17 -6.32 -5.54 5.08
CA LEU A 17 -7.56 -5.34 5.82
C LEU A 17 -7.48 -4.04 6.62
N VAL A 18 -8.45 -3.14 6.44
CA VAL A 18 -8.55 -1.94 7.28
C VAL A 18 -9.16 -2.29 8.63
N LEU A 19 -8.42 -1.99 9.71
CA LEU A 19 -8.84 -2.24 11.09
C LEU A 19 -9.50 -1.01 11.72
N ALA A 20 -9.01 0.19 11.39
CA ALA A 20 -9.53 1.47 11.87
C ALA A 20 -9.01 2.63 11.00
N GLY A 21 -9.78 3.73 10.92
CA GLY A 21 -9.49 4.84 9.99
C GLY A 21 -9.80 4.46 8.54
N GLY A 22 -9.15 5.12 7.58
CA GLY A 22 -9.30 4.82 6.16
C GLY A 22 -8.11 5.30 5.32
N TYR A 23 -8.06 4.85 4.08
CA TYR A 23 -7.09 5.31 3.09
C TYR A 23 -7.70 5.28 1.68
N THR A 24 -7.14 6.09 0.80
CA THR A 24 -7.48 6.08 -0.63
C THR A 24 -6.32 5.53 -1.44
N ASP A 25 -6.62 4.65 -2.40
CA ASP A 25 -5.66 4.13 -3.35
C ASP A 25 -6.31 3.99 -4.73
N ASP A 26 -5.65 4.52 -5.76
CA ASP A 26 -6.16 4.66 -7.13
C ASP A 26 -7.62 5.18 -7.22
N GLY A 27 -8.00 6.10 -6.33
CA GLY A 27 -9.35 6.69 -6.28
C GLY A 27 -10.41 5.83 -5.59
N ILE A 28 -10.05 4.65 -5.09
CA ILE A 28 -10.91 3.80 -4.26
C ILE A 28 -10.64 4.12 -2.80
N HIS A 29 -11.70 4.41 -2.05
CA HIS A 29 -11.62 4.67 -0.61
C HIS A 29 -11.94 3.39 0.18
N PHE A 30 -11.03 3.01 1.06
CA PHE A 30 -11.13 1.83 1.93
C PHE A 30 -11.34 2.26 3.37
N THR A 31 -12.29 1.63 4.04
CA THR A 31 -12.77 1.93 5.39
C THR A 31 -12.77 0.67 6.26
N PRO A 32 -13.01 0.74 7.59
CA PRO A 32 -12.86 -0.41 8.47
C PRO A 32 -13.71 -1.62 8.04
N GLY A 33 -13.06 -2.77 7.87
CA GLY A 33 -13.66 -4.01 7.38
C GLY A 33 -13.45 -4.24 5.87
N ASP A 34 -13.05 -3.23 5.11
CA ASP A 34 -12.73 -3.40 3.70
C ASP A 34 -11.40 -4.14 3.50
N ILE A 35 -11.34 -4.92 2.43
CA ILE A 35 -10.16 -5.66 2.00
C ILE A 35 -9.70 -5.12 0.65
N SER A 36 -8.44 -4.72 0.57
CA SER A 36 -7.75 -4.41 -0.69
C SER A 36 -6.86 -5.57 -1.09
N LEU A 37 -6.85 -5.88 -2.38
CA LEU A 37 -6.00 -6.90 -3.00
C LEU A 37 -5.15 -6.22 -4.07
N ALA A 38 -3.84 -6.34 -3.94
CA ALA A 38 -2.89 -5.83 -4.92
C ALA A 38 -1.90 -6.91 -5.34
N ASP A 39 -1.59 -7.00 -6.63
CA ASP A 39 -0.61 -7.94 -7.16
C ASP A 39 0.44 -7.19 -8.02
N GLU A 40 1.26 -7.97 -8.72
CA GLU A 40 2.28 -7.50 -9.68
C GLU A 40 1.76 -6.60 -10.82
N ARG A 41 0.45 -6.55 -11.05
CA ARG A 41 -0.18 -5.74 -12.11
C ARG A 41 -0.66 -4.41 -11.57
N ILE A 42 -0.79 -4.28 -10.26
CA ILE A 42 -1.27 -3.07 -9.60
C ILE A 42 -0.06 -2.25 -9.18
N ASN A 43 0.05 -1.05 -9.74
CA ASN A 43 1.01 -0.04 -9.32
C ASN A 43 0.28 1.03 -8.53
N HIS A 44 0.47 1.02 -7.22
CA HIS A 44 -0.39 1.75 -6.30
C HIS A 44 0.39 2.61 -5.30
N ALA A 45 -0.30 3.57 -4.69
CA ALA A 45 0.31 4.58 -3.83
C ALA A 45 -0.68 5.02 -2.74
N PRO A 46 -0.96 4.15 -1.76
CA PRO A 46 -1.94 4.42 -0.71
C PRO A 46 -1.68 5.73 0.03
N VAL A 47 -2.75 6.48 0.29
CA VAL A 47 -2.74 7.71 1.08
C VAL A 47 -3.75 7.57 2.22
N ALA A 48 -3.26 7.58 3.46
CA ALA A 48 -4.14 7.57 4.64
C ALA A 48 -4.96 8.86 4.71
N ASP A 49 -6.20 8.75 5.20
CA ASP A 49 -7.07 9.91 5.40
C ASP A 49 -6.46 10.91 6.40
N ASP A 50 -6.90 12.17 6.30
CA ASP A 50 -6.42 13.29 7.13
C ASP A 50 -7.16 13.42 8.48
N ASP A 51 -8.09 12.51 8.78
CA ASP A 51 -8.97 12.57 9.95
C ASP A 51 -8.49 11.73 11.16
N GLY A 52 -7.37 11.01 11.04
CA GLY A 52 -6.84 10.21 12.14
C GLY A 52 -5.72 9.23 11.78
N PRO A 53 -5.37 8.32 12.70
CA PRO A 53 -4.54 7.17 12.35
C PRO A 53 -5.35 6.16 11.53
N CYS A 54 -4.71 5.61 10.49
CA CYS A 54 -5.22 4.47 9.74
C CYS A 54 -4.42 3.23 10.16
N TYR A 55 -5.11 2.20 10.62
CA TYR A 55 -4.52 0.93 11.02
C TYR A 55 -4.96 -0.15 10.06
N VAL A 56 -4.00 -0.90 9.53
CA VAL A 56 -4.26 -2.00 8.60
C VAL A 56 -3.50 -3.25 9.04
N LEU A 57 -4.06 -4.42 8.73
CA LEU A 57 -3.33 -5.67 8.68
C LEU A 57 -2.96 -5.94 7.22
N ALA A 58 -1.68 -5.90 6.90
CA ALA A 58 -1.15 -6.23 5.58
C ALA A 58 -0.46 -7.60 5.62
N VAL A 59 -0.82 -8.46 4.68
CA VAL A 59 -0.16 -9.76 4.43
C VAL A 59 0.43 -9.71 3.03
N ASN A 60 1.76 -9.84 2.93
CA ASN A 60 2.48 -9.77 1.67
C ASN A 60 3.06 -11.13 1.30
N LEU A 61 2.78 -11.60 0.09
CA LEU A 61 3.45 -12.74 -0.53
C LEU A 61 4.48 -12.20 -1.53
N GLY A 62 5.76 -12.25 -1.14
CA GLY A 62 6.85 -11.71 -1.96
C GLY A 62 7.24 -10.30 -1.51
N SER A 63 8.10 -9.66 -2.30
CA SER A 63 8.68 -8.36 -1.94
C SER A 63 7.97 -7.17 -2.60
N ILE A 64 7.99 -6.03 -1.90
CA ILE A 64 7.59 -4.74 -2.47
C ILE A 64 8.62 -4.25 -3.50
N LYS A 65 8.13 -3.75 -4.64
CA LYS A 65 8.93 -3.11 -5.69
C LYS A 65 8.53 -1.65 -5.86
N LEU A 66 9.38 -0.73 -5.42
CA LEU A 66 9.14 0.69 -5.67
C LEU A 66 9.18 0.98 -7.18
N THR A 67 8.20 1.73 -7.67
CA THR A 67 8.02 2.07 -9.10
C THR A 67 8.32 3.53 -9.40
N GLY A 68 8.52 4.36 -8.37
CA GLY A 68 8.96 5.76 -8.53
C GLY A 68 10.35 5.86 -9.16
N ARG A 69 10.63 6.98 -9.85
CA ARG A 69 11.92 7.21 -10.55
C ARG A 69 13.13 7.09 -9.62
N LEU A 70 13.07 7.68 -8.43
CA LEU A 70 14.12 7.57 -7.41
C LEU A 70 14.01 6.26 -6.62
N GLY A 71 12.79 5.86 -6.26
CA GLY A 71 12.54 4.66 -5.44
C GLY A 71 13.09 3.37 -6.05
N ARG A 72 13.03 3.23 -7.38
CA ARG A 72 13.57 2.05 -8.09
C ARG A 72 15.04 1.75 -7.80
N HIS A 73 15.86 2.77 -7.54
CA HIS A 73 17.28 2.58 -7.24
C HIS A 73 17.52 2.03 -5.82
N LEU A 74 16.53 2.11 -4.94
CA LEU A 74 16.59 1.61 -3.57
C LEU A 74 16.08 0.18 -3.43
N ASN A 75 15.47 -0.40 -4.47
CA ASN A 75 14.90 -1.76 -4.42
C ASN A 75 15.93 -2.83 -3.99
N SER A 76 17.22 -2.65 -4.29
CA SER A 76 18.28 -3.58 -3.85
C SER A 76 18.49 -3.60 -2.32
N PHE A 77 17.95 -2.62 -1.60
CA PHE A 77 18.08 -2.47 -0.15
C PHE A 77 16.75 -2.65 0.60
N ILE A 78 15.63 -2.80 -0.12
CA ILE A 78 14.29 -2.98 0.43
C ILE A 78 13.89 -4.43 0.21
N ARG A 79 13.71 -5.17 1.31
CA ARG A 79 13.28 -6.57 1.33
C ARG A 79 12.30 -6.75 2.49
N PHE A 80 11.08 -6.33 2.27
CA PHE A 80 9.94 -6.63 3.15
C PHE A 80 8.83 -7.20 2.28
#